data_AF-A0A7W1GQN0-F1
#
_entry.id   AF-A0A7W1GQN0-F1
#
_cell.length_a   1.000
_cell.length_b   1.000
_cell.length_c   1.000
_cell.angle_alpha   90.00
_cell.angle_beta   90.00
_cell.angle_gamma   90.00
#
_symmetry.space_group_name_H-M   'P 1'
#
loop_
_entity.id
_entity.type
_entity.pdbx_description
1 polymer ?
#
loop_
_entity_poly.entity_id
_entity_poly.type
_entity_poly.pdbx_seq_one_letter_code
_entity_poly.pdbx_strand_id
1 'polypeptide(L)' 'TGQAVYEVHRNEHQGKVGVLCLAPEEGLGVRDRERRARHLEGINRFRGA' A
#
# COMPACT_ATOMS: atom_id res chain seq x y z
N THR A 1 -9.43 14.11 1.64
CA THR A 1 -10.16 14.04 0.35
C THR A 1 -10.54 12.60 0.06
N GLY A 2 -11.63 12.35 -0.67
CA GLY A 2 -12.20 11.01 -0.94
C GLY A 2 -11.67 10.31 -2.20
N GLN A 3 -10.49 10.68 -2.67
CA GLN A 3 -9.91 10.24 -3.95
C GLN A 3 -9.79 8.70 -4.05
N ALA A 4 -9.35 8.05 -2.97
CA ALA A 4 -9.25 6.59 -2.92
C ALA A 4 -10.60 5.89 -3.16
N VAL A 5 -11.70 6.46 -2.68
CA VAL A 5 -13.05 5.91 -2.88
C VAL A 5 -13.49 6.09 -4.33
N TYR A 6 -13.15 7.24 -4.93
CA TYR A 6 -13.44 7.52 -6.34
C TYR A 6 -12.73 6.53 -7.28
N GLU A 7 -11.43 6.31 -7.08
CA GLU A 7 -10.63 5.39 -7.90
C GLU A 7 -11.13 3.94 -7.79
N VAL A 8 -11.47 3.50 -6.57
CA VAL A 8 -12.06 2.17 -6.34
C VAL A 8 -13.41 2.03 -7.02
N HIS A 9 -14.29 3.04 -6.91
CA HIS A 9 -15.63 3.01 -7.51
C HIS A 9 -15.58 2.88 -9.03
N ARG A 10 -14.55 3.45 -9.67
CA ARG A 10 -14.35 3.38 -11.13
C ARG A 10 -13.53 2.19 -11.59
N ASN A 11 -13.09 1.31 -10.68
CA ASN A 11 -12.17 0.21 -10.97
C ASN A 11 -10.86 0.68 -11.63
N GLU A 12 -10.36 1.86 -11.25
CA GLU A 12 -9.15 2.45 -11.82
C GLU A 12 -7.86 1.87 -11.22
N HIS A 13 -7.97 1.07 -10.16
CA HIS A 13 -6.84 0.41 -9.51
C HIS A 13 -7.01 -1.11 -9.45
N GLN A 14 -5.94 -1.82 -9.82
CA GLN A 14 -5.83 -3.26 -9.62
C GLN A 14 -5.18 -3.54 -8.27
N GLY A 15 -5.99 -3.78 -7.24
CA GLY A 15 -5.51 -4.11 -5.90
C GLY A 15 -6.25 -3.36 -4.82
N LYS A 16 -5.50 -2.79 -3.87
CA LYS A 16 -6.04 -2.02 -2.74
C LYS A 16 -5.43 -0.63 -2.70
N VAL A 17 -6.23 0.36 -2.33
CA VAL A 17 -5.78 1.73 -2.09
C VAL A 17 -5.65 1.96 -0.58
N GLY A 18 -4.48 2.42 -0.14
CA GLY A 18 -4.21 2.72 1.27
C GLY A 18 -4.36 4.21 1.58
N VAL A 19 -4.68 4.54 2.84
CA VAL A 19 -4.74 5.93 3.34
C VAL A 19 -3.87 6.06 4.58
N LEU A 20 -2.97 7.04 4.58
CA LEU A 20 -2.22 7.42 5.78
C LEU A 20 -3.15 8.18 6.74
N CYS A 21 -3.41 7.60 7.91
CA CYS A 21 -4.19 8.24 8.96
C CYS A 21 -3.29 9.05 9.90
N LEU A 22 -2.71 8.40 10.92
CA LEU A 22 -1.78 9.04 11.85
C LEU A 22 -0.31 8.86 11.45
N ALA A 23 -0.02 7.97 10.50
CA ALA A 23 1.33 7.76 10.03
C ALA A 23 1.74 8.93 9.11
N PRO A 24 2.90 9.57 9.35
CA PRO A 24 3.33 10.71 8.54
C PRO A 24 3.80 10.33 7.13
N GLU A 25 4.22 9.07 6.91
CA GLU A 25 4.73 8.59 5.62
C GLU A 25 4.58 7.06 5.46
N GLU A 26 4.75 6.59 4.22
CA GLU A 26 4.85 5.16 3.92
C GLU A 26 6.12 4.53 4.53
N GLY A 27 6.11 3.20 4.69
CA GLY A 27 7.30 2.44 5.07
C GLY A 27 7.59 2.37 6.57
N LEU A 28 6.77 2.99 7.41
CA LEU A 28 6.85 2.91 8.86
C LEU A 28 6.21 1.62 9.44
N GLY A 29 6.54 1.30 10.68
CA GLY A 29 5.87 0.24 11.47
C GLY A 29 6.48 -1.17 11.39
N VAL A 30 7.45 -1.42 10.51
CA VAL A 30 8.11 -2.72 10.40
C VAL A 30 9.15 -2.91 11.51
N ARG A 31 8.96 -3.93 12.35
CA ARG A 31 9.90 -4.27 13.45
C ARG A 31 10.89 -5.38 13.07
N ASP A 32 10.43 -6.36 12.29
CA ASP A 32 11.28 -7.44 11.74
C ASP A 32 11.58 -7.14 10.27
N ARG A 33 12.76 -6.55 10.03
CA ARG A 33 13.20 -6.13 8.69
C ARG A 33 13.67 -7.32 7.85
N GLU A 34 14.26 -8.33 8.46
CA GLU A 34 14.79 -9.51 7.75
C GLU A 34 13.66 -10.33 7.14
N ARG A 35 12.59 -10.60 7.91
CA ARG A 35 11.42 -11.29 7.38
C ARG A 35 10.76 -10.51 6.27
N ARG A 36 10.64 -9.19 6.42
CA ARG A 36 10.09 -8.34 5.36
C ARG A 36 10.94 -8.40 4.09
N ALA A 37 12.27 -8.36 4.20
CA ALA A 37 13.17 -8.41 3.06
C ALA A 37 12.99 -9.71 2.24
N ARG A 38 12.85 -10.86 2.92
CA ARG A 38 12.61 -12.16 2.26
C ARG A 38 11.34 -12.22 1.41
N HIS A 39 10.34 -11.39 1.69
CA HIS A 39 9.04 -11.40 1.00
C HIS A 39 8.76 -10.13 0.22
N LEU A 40 9.76 -9.27 0.02
CA LEU A 40 9.57 -7.91 -0.50
C LEU A 40 8.92 -7.88 -1.89
N GLU A 41 9.30 -8.80 -2.77
CA GLU A 41 8.73 -8.93 -4.11
C GLU A 41 7.23 -9.23 -4.06
N GLY A 42 6.83 -10.23 -3.27
CA GLY A 42 5.42 -10.60 -3.12
C GLY A 42 4.58 -9.50 -2.46
N ILE A 43 5.17 -8.75 -1.52
CA ILE A 43 4.52 -7.60 -0.86
C ILE A 43 4.27 -6.48 -1.86
N ASN A 44 5.21 -6.19 -2.76
CA ASN A 44 5.12 -5.09 -3.72
C ASN A 44 4.44 -5.47 -5.05
N ARG A 45 3.89 -6.68 -5.18
CA ARG A 45 3.31 -7.20 -6.44
C ARG A 45 2.29 -6.26 -7.13
N PHE A 46 1.53 -5.50 -6.35
CA PHE A 46 0.51 -4.58 -6.87
C PHE A 46 0.95 -3.11 -6.87
N ARG A 47 2.23 -2.80 -6.62
CA ARG A 47 2.72 -1.42 -6.78
C ARG A 47 2.72 -1.04 -8.27
N GLY A 48 2.11 0.10 -8.59
CA GLY A 48 2.13 0.68 -9.93
C GLY A 48 1.20 0.02 -10.94
N ALA A 49 0.26 -0.81 -10.46
CA ALA A 49 -0.78 -1.47 -11.26
C ALA A 49 -2.12 -0.74 -11.20
#